data_AF-A0AAU4DBY9-F1
#
_entry.id   AF-A0AAU4DBY9-F1
#
_cell.length_a   1.000
_cell.length_b   1.000
_cell.length_c   1.000
_cell.angle_alpha   90.00
_cell.angle_beta   90.00
_cell.angle_gamma   90.00
#
_symmetry.space_group_name_H-M   'P 1'
#
loop_
_entity.id
_entity.type
_entity.pdbx_description
1 polymer ?
#
loop_
_entity_poly.entity_id
_entity_poly.type
_entity_poly.pdbx_seq_one_letter_code
_entity_poly.pdbx_strand_id
1 'polypeptide(L)'
;MSDEYEMTLSVRLPGPLSDGELAGLRWHLGIGPRPAGPGGPDPLLADCGTLTEAPDGWTLTAHREVHPDEFDDLGILLRRLATRTGVQGPVVVGQLRFHESEVAEPLVVRRDTVEWPA
;
A
#
# COMPACT_ATOMS: atom_id res chain seq x y z
N MET A 1 -2.38 -25.16 -5.83
CA MET A 1 -2.09 -24.51 -4.53
C MET A 1 -1.53 -23.18 -4.93
N SER A 2 -2.33 -22.13 -4.78
CA SER A 2 -1.95 -20.75 -5.10
C SER A 2 -1.50 -20.17 -3.77
N ASP A 3 -0.32 -19.58 -3.72
CA ASP A 3 0.22 -19.01 -2.49
C ASP A 3 -0.46 -17.66 -2.25
N GLU A 4 -1.75 -17.68 -1.92
CA GLU A 4 -2.56 -16.46 -1.77
C GLU A 4 -2.47 -15.90 -0.35
N TYR A 5 -2.37 -14.58 -0.27
CA TYR A 5 -2.35 -13.84 0.99
C TYR A 5 -3.51 -12.84 1.03
N GLU A 6 -4.08 -12.67 2.21
CA GLU A 6 -4.99 -11.57 2.51
C GLU A 6 -4.19 -10.39 3.05
N MET A 7 -4.18 -9.29 2.32
CA MET A 7 -3.52 -8.04 2.71
C MET A 7 -4.54 -7.03 3.21
N THR A 8 -4.30 -6.48 4.40
CA THR A 8 -5.03 -5.32 4.92
C THR A 8 -4.07 -4.17 5.11
N LEU A 9 -4.28 -3.05 4.43
CA LEU A 9 -3.51 -1.82 4.58
C LEU A 9 -4.23 -0.82 5.47
N SER A 10 -3.47 -0.15 6.33
CA SER A 10 -3.95 0.95 7.15
C SER A 10 -2.79 1.91 7.42
N VAL A 11 -2.77 3.02 6.67
CA VAL A 11 -1.66 3.98 6.68
C VAL A 11 -2.18 5.38 6.91
N ARG A 12 -1.58 6.10 7.87
CA ARG A 12 -1.77 7.54 8.05
C ARG A 12 -0.67 8.30 7.33
N LEU A 13 -1.06 9.23 6.46
CA LEU A 13 -0.17 10.08 5.66
C LEU A 13 -0.25 11.52 6.22
N PRO A 14 0.75 11.99 6.98
CA PRO A 14 0.68 13.26 7.71
C PRO A 14 0.86 14.48 6.80
N GLY A 15 0.12 15.56 7.01
CA GLY A 15 0.18 16.78 6.21
C GLY A 15 -0.50 16.66 4.84
N PRO A 16 -0.50 17.75 4.05
CA PRO A 16 -1.16 17.78 2.75
C PRO A 16 -0.47 16.83 1.76
N LEU A 17 -1.26 16.25 0.85
CA LEU A 17 -0.74 15.56 -0.33
C LEU A 17 -0.64 16.58 -1.47
N SER A 18 0.48 16.59 -2.18
CA SER A 18 0.59 17.33 -3.44
C SER A 18 -0.35 16.73 -4.49
N ASP A 19 -0.68 17.52 -5.52
CA ASP A 19 -1.56 17.06 -6.61
C ASP A 19 -1.03 15.79 -7.30
N GLY A 20 0.30 15.67 -7.44
CA GLY A 20 0.94 14.49 -8.03
C GLY A 20 0.82 13.24 -7.15
N GLU A 21 1.00 13.38 -5.84
CA GLU A 21 0.82 12.28 -4.88
C GLU A 21 -0.64 11.83 -4.83
N LEU A 22 -1.56 12.79 -4.77
CA LEU A 22 -2.99 12.51 -4.74
C LEU A 22 -3.46 11.85 -6.05
N ALA A 23 -2.96 12.31 -7.21
CA ALA A 23 -3.24 11.67 -8.50
C ALA A 23 -2.69 10.24 -8.56
N GLY A 24 -1.48 10.00 -8.06
CA GLY A 24 -0.88 8.66 -7.99
C GLY A 24 -1.68 7.70 -7.09
N LEU A 25 -2.11 8.16 -5.91
CA LEU A 25 -2.94 7.34 -5.02
C LEU A 25 -4.32 7.08 -5.63
N ARG A 26 -4.95 8.10 -6.24
CA ARG A 26 -6.24 7.93 -6.94
C ARG A 26 -6.15 6.96 -8.12
N TRP A 27 -5.04 6.97 -8.86
CA TRP A 27 -4.77 5.97 -9.89
C TRP A 27 -4.72 4.56 -9.30
N HIS A 28 -3.93 4.34 -8.25
CA HIS A 28 -3.85 3.03 -7.61
C HIS A 28 -5.18 2.54 -7.06
N LEU A 29 -6.06 3.46 -6.64
CA LEU A 29 -7.42 3.16 -6.19
C LEU A 29 -8.44 2.95 -7.33
N GLY A 30 -8.05 3.12 -8.59
CA GLY A 30 -8.94 3.04 -9.75
C GLY A 30 -9.89 4.24 -9.93
N ILE A 31 -9.70 5.32 -9.15
CA ILE A 31 -10.60 6.49 -9.10
C ILE A 31 -10.07 7.65 -9.96
N GLY A 32 -8.80 7.59 -10.39
CA GLY A 32 -8.13 8.66 -11.13
C GLY A 32 -7.55 8.21 -12.47
N PRO A 33 -7.25 9.16 -13.37
CA PRO A 33 -6.54 8.87 -14.61
C PRO A 33 -5.11 8.39 -14.31
N ARG A 34 -4.53 7.64 -15.25
CA ARG A 34 -3.12 7.25 -15.18
C ARG A 34 -2.23 8.50 -15.08
N PRO A 35 -1.30 8.56 -14.11
CA PRO A 35 -0.37 9.68 -14.01
C PRO A 35 0.51 9.76 -15.25
N ALA A 36 0.85 10.97 -15.69
CA ALA A 36 1.74 11.18 -16.81
C ALA A 36 3.16 10.69 -16.46
N GLY A 37 3.67 9.71 -17.21
CA GLY A 37 5.00 9.13 -17.01
C GLY A 37 5.15 7.78 -17.71
N PRO A 38 6.39 7.23 -17.77
CA PRO A 38 6.62 5.90 -18.33
C PRO A 38 5.84 4.88 -17.50
N GLY A 39 4.93 4.16 -18.16
CA GLY A 39 4.48 2.82 -17.78
C GLY A 39 4.39 2.51 -16.28
N GLY A 40 3.75 3.35 -15.46
CA GLY A 40 3.61 3.05 -14.02
C GLY A 40 2.83 1.75 -13.80
N PRO A 41 3.03 1.05 -12.65
CA PRO A 41 2.33 -0.19 -12.35
C PRO A 41 0.82 -0.03 -12.46
N ASP A 42 0.17 -1.14 -12.78
CA ASP A 42 -1.29 -1.25 -12.83
C ASP A 42 -1.91 -0.81 -11.48
N PRO A 43 -3.20 -0.46 -11.45
CA PRO A 43 -3.82 0.08 -10.25
C PRO A 43 -3.97 -1.00 -9.16
N LEU A 44 -2.93 -1.10 -8.32
CA LEU A 44 -2.77 -2.13 -7.29
C LEU A 44 -3.84 -2.20 -6.19
N LEU A 45 -4.64 -1.14 -6.02
CA LEU A 45 -5.68 -1.02 -4.99
C LEU A 45 -7.06 -0.73 -5.60
N ALA A 46 -7.26 -1.00 -6.89
CA ALA A 46 -8.51 -0.73 -7.58
C ALA A 46 -9.67 -1.46 -6.89
N ASP A 47 -10.76 -0.73 -6.62
CA ASP A 47 -12.00 -1.23 -6.02
C ASP A 47 -11.87 -1.82 -4.60
N CYS A 48 -10.66 -1.83 -4.03
CA CYS A 48 -10.38 -2.50 -2.76
C CYS A 48 -9.80 -1.55 -1.70
N GLY A 49 -9.71 -0.24 -1.98
CA GLY A 49 -9.16 0.75 -1.07
C GLY A 49 -9.94 2.06 -1.00
N THR A 50 -9.69 2.83 0.06
CA THR A 50 -10.25 4.17 0.26
C THR A 50 -9.18 5.12 0.75
N LEU A 51 -9.22 6.36 0.24
CA LEU A 51 -8.39 7.47 0.69
C LEU A 51 -9.32 8.54 1.26
N THR A 52 -9.15 8.85 2.55
CA THR A 52 -10.02 9.77 3.29
C THR A 52 -9.21 10.88 3.92
N GLU A 53 -9.75 12.11 3.91
CA GLU A 53 -9.14 13.24 4.62
C GLU A 53 -9.25 13.02 6.14
N ALA A 54 -8.20 13.40 6.86
CA ALA A 54 -8.11 13.39 8.30
C ALA A 54 -7.61 14.75 8.80
N PRO A 55 -7.81 15.13 10.08
CA PRO A 55 -7.43 16.45 10.60
C PRO A 55 -5.97 16.86 10.33
N ASP A 56 -5.06 15.89 10.31
CA ASP A 56 -3.62 16.13 10.12
C ASP A 56 -3.09 15.48 8.82
N GLY A 57 -3.93 15.28 7.81
CA GLY A 57 -3.51 14.71 6.52
C GLY A 57 -4.53 13.73 5.97
N TRP A 58 -4.11 12.50 5.68
CA TRP A 58 -4.93 11.52 5.00
C TRP A 58 -4.81 10.12 5.63
N THR A 59 -5.84 9.31 5.46
CA THR A 59 -5.82 7.89 5.82
C THR A 59 -6.11 7.07 4.58
N LEU A 60 -5.22 6.13 4.28
CA LEU A 60 -5.38 5.13 3.23
C LEU A 60 -5.67 3.78 3.88
N THR A 61 -6.78 3.16 3.51
CA THR A 61 -7.09 1.79 3.90
C THR A 61 -7.36 0.95 2.66
N ALA A 62 -7.00 -0.32 2.68
CA ALA A 62 -7.34 -1.25 1.61
C ALA A 62 -7.39 -2.68 2.14
N HIS A 63 -8.16 -3.54 1.48
CA HIS A 63 -8.26 -4.95 1.81
C HIS A 63 -8.41 -5.78 0.55
N ARG A 64 -7.48 -6.71 0.29
CA ARG A 64 -7.51 -7.54 -0.91
C ARG A 64 -6.73 -8.84 -0.74
N GLU A 65 -7.08 -9.81 -1.57
CA GLU A 65 -6.23 -10.96 -1.86
C GLU A 65 -5.07 -10.54 -2.78
N VAL A 66 -3.88 -11.06 -2.50
CA VAL A 66 -2.63 -10.77 -3.21
C VAL A 66 -1.86 -12.06 -3.47
N HIS A 67 -1.28 -12.15 -4.66
CA HIS A 67 -0.36 -13.23 -5.02
C HIS A 67 1.10 -12.75 -4.91
N PRO A 68 2.07 -13.60 -4.53
CA PRO A 68 3.49 -13.26 -4.44
C PRO A 68 4.08 -12.62 -5.70
N ASP A 69 3.56 -12.97 -6.87
CA ASP A 69 3.95 -12.34 -8.15
C ASP A 69 3.69 -10.81 -8.17
N GLU A 70 2.76 -10.31 -7.35
CA GLU A 70 2.47 -8.89 -7.22
C GLU A 70 3.36 -8.18 -6.16
N PHE A 71 4.16 -8.92 -5.39
CA PHE A 71 4.92 -8.36 -4.26
C PHE A 71 5.96 -7.32 -4.69
N ASP A 72 6.51 -7.43 -5.89
CA ASP A 72 7.46 -6.43 -6.40
C ASP A 72 6.77 -5.07 -6.65
N ASP A 73 5.63 -5.08 -7.33
CA ASP A 73 4.85 -3.87 -7.62
C ASP A 73 4.21 -3.30 -6.35
N LEU A 74 3.63 -4.15 -5.50
CA LEU A 74 3.13 -3.76 -4.18
C LEU A 74 4.27 -3.19 -3.33
N GLY A 75 5.44 -3.80 -3.37
CA GLY A 75 6.62 -3.35 -2.63
C GLY A 75 7.04 -1.93 -3.00
N ILE A 76 6.89 -1.52 -4.27
CA ILE A 76 7.13 -0.14 -4.69
C ILE A 76 6.11 0.81 -4.04
N LEU A 77 4.81 0.47 -4.08
CA LEU A 77 3.76 1.29 -3.49
C LEU A 77 3.92 1.40 -1.96
N LEU A 78 4.10 0.28 -1.27
CA LEU A 78 4.23 0.24 0.20
C LEU A 78 5.44 1.04 0.70
N ARG A 79 6.56 1.00 -0.03
CA ARG A 79 7.72 1.83 0.28
C ARG A 79 7.42 3.32 0.15
N ARG A 80 6.75 3.73 -0.93
CA ARG A 80 6.32 5.13 -1.10
C ARG A 80 5.39 5.58 0.04
N LEU A 81 4.45 4.73 0.44
CA LEU A 81 3.56 5.00 1.58
C LEU A 81 4.35 5.14 2.89
N ALA A 82 5.29 4.22 3.14
CA ALA A 82 6.14 4.26 4.33
C ALA A 82 7.01 5.53 4.39
N THR A 83 7.67 5.90 3.29
CA THR A 83 8.43 7.16 3.18
C THR A 83 7.55 8.36 3.50
N ARG A 84 6.31 8.36 3.01
CA ARG A 84 5.37 9.46 3.21
C ARG A 84 4.95 9.64 4.67
N THR A 85 5.06 8.62 5.52
CA THR A 85 4.79 8.74 6.96
C THR A 85 5.81 9.60 7.71
N GLY A 86 7.04 9.76 7.18
CA GLY A 86 8.12 10.49 7.84
C GLY A 86 8.77 9.79 9.04
N VAL A 87 8.34 8.57 9.37
CA VAL A 87 8.88 7.77 10.48
C VAL A 87 10.31 7.33 10.14
N GLN A 88 11.25 7.57 11.08
CA GLN A 88 12.69 7.27 10.89
C GLN A 88 13.06 5.79 11.09
N GLY A 89 12.09 4.94 11.41
CA GLY A 89 12.26 3.52 11.73
C GLY A 89 11.35 2.61 10.90
N PRO A 90 11.23 1.34 11.29
CA PRO A 90 10.28 0.41 10.69
C PRO A 90 8.87 0.98 10.68
N VAL A 91 8.21 0.94 9.53
CA VAL A 91 6.84 1.41 9.38
C VAL A 91 5.93 0.21 9.19
N VAL A 92 5.00 0.01 10.12
CA VAL A 92 3.91 -0.95 9.93
C VAL A 92 2.87 -0.28 9.05
N VAL A 93 2.67 -0.80 7.84
CA VAL A 93 1.73 -0.25 6.84
C VAL A 93 0.41 -1.02 6.79
N GLY A 94 0.34 -2.14 7.51
CA GLY A 94 -0.81 -3.02 7.51
C GLY A 94 -0.49 -4.38 8.09
N GLN A 95 -1.23 -5.38 7.62
CA GLN A 95 -1.08 -6.78 7.97
C GLN A 95 -1.19 -7.65 6.71
N LEU A 96 -0.55 -8.81 6.74
CA LEU A 96 -0.61 -9.82 5.71
C LEU A 96 -0.85 -11.19 6.36
N ARG A 97 -1.79 -11.97 5.83
CA ARG A 97 -2.13 -13.30 6.33
C ARG A 97 -2.11 -14.29 5.18
N PHE A 98 -1.33 -15.36 5.31
CA PHE A 98 -1.41 -16.47 4.36
C PHE A 98 -2.79 -17.13 4.44
N HIS A 99 -3.41 -17.49 3.32
CA HIS A 99 -4.80 -17.96 3.31
C HIS A 99 -5.02 -19.19 4.23
N GLU A 100 -4.04 -20.10 4.28
CA GLU A 100 -4.09 -21.29 5.14
C GLU A 100 -3.68 -21.02 6.61
N SER A 101 -3.27 -19.79 6.93
CA SER A 101 -2.89 -19.38 8.29
C SER A 101 -4.04 -18.64 8.98
N GLU A 102 -4.26 -18.93 10.26
CA GLU A 102 -5.17 -18.14 11.11
C GLU A 102 -4.50 -16.88 11.67
N VAL A 103 -3.18 -16.74 11.52
CA VAL A 103 -2.38 -15.65 12.12
C VAL A 103 -2.02 -14.63 11.06
N ALA A 104 -2.46 -13.39 11.27
CA ALA A 104 -2.04 -12.23 10.47
C ALA A 104 -0.73 -11.64 11.03
N GLU A 105 0.24 -11.45 10.16
CA GLU A 105 1.54 -10.87 10.49
C GLU A 105 1.58 -9.38 10.12
N PRO A 106 2.32 -8.55 10.87
CA PRO A 106 2.47 -7.13 10.52
C PRO A 106 3.21 -6.98 9.20
N LEU A 107 2.66 -6.19 8.29
CA LEU A 107 3.32 -5.82 7.05
C LEU A 107 4.24 -4.63 7.31
N VAL A 108 5.55 -4.88 7.36
CA VAL A 108 6.57 -3.91 7.79
C VAL A 108 7.44 -3.47 6.62
N VAL A 109 7.69 -2.17 6.53
CA VAL A 109 8.70 -1.60 5.64
C VAL A 109 9.91 -1.16 6.45
N ARG A 110 11.10 -1.70 6.13
CA ARG A 110 12.38 -1.34 6.74
C ARG A 110 13.40 -0.97 5.68
N ARG A 111 14.08 0.17 5.86
CA ARG A 111 15.25 0.58 5.04
C ARG A 111 15.04 0.30 3.55
N ASP A 112 13.93 0.81 3.01
CA ASP A 112 13.53 0.66 1.60
C ASP A 112 13.29 -0.78 1.12
N THR A 113 12.96 -1.70 2.02
CA THR A 113 12.55 -3.08 1.73
C THR A 113 11.26 -3.41 2.47
N VAL A 114 10.37 -4.16 1.84
CA VAL A 114 9.19 -4.73 2.50
C VAL A 114 9.56 -6.10 3.07
N GLU A 115 9.25 -6.32 4.34
CA GLU A 115 9.40 -7.62 4.99
C GLU A 115 8.20 -8.49 4.61
N TRP A 116 8.36 -9.30 3.57
CA TRP A 116 7.39 -10.31 3.19
C TRP A 116 7.56 -11.56 4.07
N PRO A 117 6.47 -12.28 4.39
CA PRO A 117 6.56 -13.58 5.05
C PRO A 117 7.36 -14.55 4.17
N ALA A 118 8.12 -15.42 4.83
CA ALA A 118 8.98 -16.41 4.19
C ALA A 118 8.21 -17.62 3.67
#